data_AF-A0A2D7KPB8-F1
#
_entry.id   AF-A0A2D7KPB8-F1
#
_cell.length_a   1.000
_cell.length_b   1.000
_cell.length_c   1.000
_cell.angle_alpha   90.00
_cell.angle_beta   90.00
_cell.angle_gamma   90.00
#
_symmetry.space_group_name_H-M   'P 1'
#
loop_
_entity.id
_entity.type
_entity.pdbx_description
1 polymer ?
#
loop_
_entity_poly.entity_id
_entity_poly.type
_entity_poly.pdbx_seq_one_letter_code
_entity_poly.pdbx_strand_id
1 'polypeptide(L)' 'MCDSFSEADLCVIEYSEQLTMNNVVSDEMYARLDKYFSQEQIVELSMTVGLSAMVNRVHATFKTDVDTDTKSYLASEGLV' A
#
# COMPACT_ATOMS: atom_id res chain seq x y z
N MET A 1 1.90 10.23 -14.84
CA MET A 1 2.21 9.00 -14.08
C MET A 1 3.70 8.75 -14.19
N CYS A 2 4.32 8.14 -13.19
CA CYS A 2 5.75 7.82 -13.22
C CYS A 2 6.01 6.70 -14.24
N ASP A 3 6.96 6.89 -15.16
CA ASP A 3 7.27 5.93 -16.23
C ASP A 3 7.92 4.62 -15.72
N SER A 4 8.25 4.56 -14.42
CA SER A 4 8.90 3.41 -13.80
C SER A 4 7.95 2.32 -13.32
N PHE A 5 6.64 2.58 -13.29
CA PHE A 5 5.63 1.60 -12.85
C PHE A 5 4.99 0.88 -14.03
N SER A 6 4.88 -0.44 -13.92
CA SER A 6 4.14 -1.26 -14.86
C SER A 6 2.63 -1.12 -14.68
N GLU A 7 1.84 -1.62 -15.63
CA GLU A 7 0.37 -1.67 -15.48
C GLU A 7 -0.07 -2.48 -14.26
N ALA A 8 0.67 -3.55 -13.91
CA ALA A 8 0.41 -4.35 -12.73
C ALA A 8 0.66 -3.54 -11.44
N ASP A 9 1.73 -2.75 -11.39
CA ASP A 9 2.05 -1.89 -10.24
C ASP A 9 0.96 -0.82 -10.05
N LEU A 10 0.55 -0.18 -11.14
CA LEU A 10 -0.52 0.81 -11.10
C LEU A 10 -1.86 0.19 -10.64
N CYS A 11 -2.13 -1.06 -11.06
CA CYS A 11 -3.30 -1.82 -10.62
C CYS A 11 -3.25 -2.09 -9.10
N VAL A 12 -2.09 -2.47 -8.55
CA VAL A 12 -1.89 -2.69 -7.12
C VAL A 12 -2.03 -1.39 -6.32
N ILE A 13 -1.50 -0.28 -6.82
CA ILE A 13 -1.64 1.04 -6.18
C ILE A 13 -3.12 1.41 -6.07
N GLU A 14 -3.86 1.33 -7.19
CA GLU A 14 -5.29 1.66 -7.21
C GLU A 14 -6.11 0.75 -6.27
N TYR A 15 -5.84 -0.57 -6.29
CA TYR A 15 -6.45 -1.51 -5.35
C TYR A 15 -6.18 -1.13 -3.89
N SER A 16 -4.93 -0.81 -3.57
CA SER A 16 -4.50 -0.50 -2.20
C SER A 16 -5.15 0.79 -1.69
N GLU A 17 -5.29 1.79 -2.56
CA GLU A 17 -6.02 3.03 -2.28
C GLU A 17 -7.50 2.74 -2.01
N GLN A 18 -8.17 1.98 -2.88
CA GLN A 18 -9.60 1.65 -2.71
C GLN A 18 -9.85 0.88 -1.40
N LEU A 19 -9.05 -0.15 -1.13
CA LEU A 19 -9.19 -0.96 0.07
C LEU A 19 -8.93 -0.14 1.33
N THR A 20 -7.92 0.76 1.31
CA THR A 20 -7.61 1.63 2.46
C THR A 20 -8.71 2.65 2.74
N MET A 21 -9.30 3.24 1.70
CA MET A 21 -10.29 4.31 1.83
C MET A 21 -11.69 3.78 2.15
N ASN A 22 -12.08 2.64 1.56
CA ASN A 22 -13.46 2.18 1.56
C ASN A 22 -13.67 0.83 2.26
N ASN A 23 -12.61 0.08 2.56
CA ASN A 23 -12.67 -1.32 3.04
C ASN A 23 -13.47 -2.27 2.12
N VAL A 24 -13.79 -1.84 0.90
CA VAL A 24 -14.57 -2.59 -0.07
C VAL A 24 -13.88 -2.44 -1.42
N VAL A 25 -13.76 -3.56 -2.12
CA VAL A 25 -13.16 -3.65 -3.46
C VAL A 25 -14.24 -4.15 -4.40
N SER A 26 -14.38 -3.52 -5.57
CA SER A 26 -15.38 -3.92 -6.56
C SER A 26 -14.96 -5.20 -7.28
N ASP A 27 -15.95 -5.94 -7.79
CA ASP A 27 -15.68 -7.12 -8.65
C ASP A 27 -14.84 -6.75 -9.87
N GLU A 28 -15.01 -5.53 -10.41
CA GLU A 28 -14.19 -5.01 -11.50
C GLU A 28 -12.71 -4.87 -11.11
N MET A 29 -12.44 -4.31 -9.93
CA MET A 29 -11.07 -4.18 -9.42
C MET A 29 -10.45 -5.56 -9.15
N TYR A 30 -11.23 -6.49 -8.58
CA TYR A 30 -10.79 -7.87 -8.37
C TYR A 30 -10.46 -8.56 -9.71
N ALA A 31 -11.34 -8.43 -10.72
CA ALA A 31 -11.11 -8.99 -12.05
C ALA A 31 -9.89 -8.37 -12.77
N ARG A 32 -9.54 -7.12 -12.45
CA ARG A 32 -8.31 -6.50 -12.95
C ARG A 32 -7.05 -7.04 -12.27
N LEU A 33 -7.11 -7.33 -10.96
CA LEU A 33 -6.00 -7.98 -10.24
C LEU A 33 -5.77 -9.41 -10.74
N ASP A 34 -6.83 -10.16 -10.99
CA ASP A 34 -6.77 -11.56 -11.45
C ASP A 34 -6.07 -11.73 -12.82
N LYS A 35 -5.88 -10.64 -13.57
CA LYS A 35 -5.07 -10.63 -14.80
C LYS A 35 -3.57 -10.73 -14.53
N TYR A 36 -3.11 -10.33 -13.34
CA TYR A 36 -1.69 -10.20 -13.00
C TYR A 36 -1.28 -11.09 -11.83
N PHE A 37 -2.22 -11.47 -10.95
CA PHE A 37 -1.95 -12.17 -9.69
C PHE A 37 -2.85 -13.39 -9.52
N SER A 38 -2.34 -14.44 -8.88
CA SER A 38 -3.17 -15.56 -8.42
C SER A 38 -4.03 -15.16 -7.22
N GLN A 39 -5.04 -15.96 -6.91
CA GLN A 39 -5.87 -15.72 -5.73
C GLN A 39 -5.06 -15.70 -4.44
N GLU A 40 -4.08 -16.59 -4.29
CA GLU A 40 -3.19 -16.60 -3.13
C GLU A 40 -2.40 -15.28 -3.01
N GLN A 41 -1.88 -14.78 -4.13
CA GLN A 41 -1.17 -13.50 -4.17
C GLN A 41 -2.09 -12.32 -3.84
N ILE A 42 -3.36 -12.35 -4.29
CA ILE A 42 -4.35 -11.32 -3.93
C ILE A 42 -4.68 -11.38 -2.44
N VAL A 43 -4.77 -12.57 -1.84
CA VAL A 43 -4.93 -12.74 -0.40
C VAL A 43 -3.74 -12.14 0.35
N GLU A 44 -2.50 -12.47 -0.05
CA GLU A 44 -1.29 -11.89 0.54
C GLU A 44 -1.25 -10.36 0.43
N LEU A 45 -1.66 -9.83 -0.73
CA LEU A 45 -1.76 -8.39 -0.95
C LEU A 45 -2.78 -7.75 0.00
N SER A 46 -3.95 -8.36 0.19
CA SER A 46 -4.97 -7.88 1.14
C SER A 46 -4.46 -7.87 2.58
N MET A 47 -3.69 -8.89 2.98
CA MET A 47 -3.09 -8.96 4.32
C MET A 47 -2.05 -7.88 4.52
N THR A 48 -1.24 -7.60 3.49
CA THR A 48 -0.22 -6.54 3.51
C THR A 48 -0.87 -5.17 3.70
N VAL A 49 -1.89 -4.84 2.90
CA VAL A 49 -2.64 -3.58 3.03
C VAL A 49 -3.31 -3.49 4.41
N GLY A 50 -3.92 -4.58 4.88
CA GLY A 50 -4.56 -4.65 6.19
C GLY A 50 -3.59 -4.41 7.36
N LEU A 51 -2.39 -5.01 7.31
CA LEU A 51 -1.34 -4.82 8.31
C LEU A 51 -0.88 -3.37 8.36
N SER A 52 -0.58 -2.77 7.20
CA SER A 52 -0.23 -1.35 7.11
C SER A 52 -1.32 -0.46 7.69
N ALA A 53 -2.59 -0.77 7.40
CA ALA A 53 -3.71 0.00 7.93
C ALA A 53 -3.84 -0.14 9.47
N MET A 54 -3.52 -1.29 10.05
CA MET A 54 -3.46 -1.46 11.51
C MET A 54 -2.33 -0.63 12.13
N VAL A 55 -1.12 -0.75 11.59
CA VAL A 55 0.07 -0.02 12.05
C VAL A 55 -0.15 1.50 11.98
N ASN A 56 -0.71 1.98 10.86
CA ASN A 56 -1.05 3.40 10.69
C ASN A 56 -2.01 3.91 11.78
N ARG A 57 -3.01 3.10 12.16
CA ARG A 57 -3.96 3.48 13.24
C ARG A 57 -3.27 3.59 14.59
N VAL A 58 -2.32 2.71 14.90
CA VAL A 58 -1.53 2.79 16.14
C VAL A 58 -0.69 4.08 16.14
N HIS A 59 0.12 4.30 15.11
CA HIS A 59 0.98 5.49 15.02
C HIS A 59 0.18 6.80 15.02
N ALA A 60 -0.94 6.86 14.30
CA ALA A 60 -1.79 8.05 14.29
C ALA A 60 -2.45 8.32 15.65
N THR A 61 -2.86 7.27 16.36
CA THR A 61 -3.48 7.40 17.70
C THR A 61 -2.49 7.96 18.72
N PHE A 62 -1.28 7.41 18.74
CA PHE A 62 -0.26 7.76 19.73
C PHE A 62 0.68 8.88 19.29
N LYS A 63 0.56 9.36 18.05
CA LYS A 63 1.42 10.40 17.45
C LYS A 63 2.90 10.10 17.66
N THR A 64 3.28 8.86 17.39
CA THR A 64 4.67 8.41 17.55
C THR A 64 5.59 9.20 16.65
N ASP A 65 6.74 9.61 17.17
CA ASP A 65 7.79 10.21 16.36
C ASP A 65 8.43 9.19 15.42
N VAL A 66 8.83 9.65 14.24
CA VAL A 66 9.72 8.90 13.35
C VAL A 66 11.10 8.79 14.02
N ASP A 67 11.65 7.59 14.06
CA ASP A 67 12.93 7.31 14.71
C ASP A 67 14.12 7.96 13.96
N THR A 68 15.26 8.02 14.64
CA THR A 68 16.47 8.67 14.13
C THR A 68 17.02 7.98 12.88
N ASP A 69 16.93 6.66 12.77
CA ASP A 69 17.49 5.91 11.65
C ASP A 69 16.67 6.17 10.39
N THR A 70 15.35 6.12 10.51
CA THR A 70 14.43 6.49 9.41
C THR A 70 14.63 7.95 8.98
N LYS A 71 14.75 8.89 9.92
CA LYS A 71 15.03 10.31 9.58
C LYS A 71 16.36 10.49 8.84
N SER A 72 17.39 9.79 9.29
CA SER A 72 18.73 9.88 8.68
C SER A 72 18.74 9.33 7.26
N TYR A 73 18.01 8.24 7.02
CA TYR A 73 17.80 7.69 5.69
C TYR A 73 17.06 8.67 4.77
N LEU A 74 15.96 9.26 5.22
CA LEU A 74 15.23 10.25 4.40
C LEU A 74 16.11 11.46 4.05
N ALA A 75 16.97 11.90 4.96
CA ALA A 75 17.92 12.99 4.71
C ALA A 75 19.00 12.59 3.69
N SER A 76 19.50 11.33 3.70
CA SER A 76 20.46 10.87 2.70
C SER A 76 19.87 10.77 1.30
N GLU A 77 18.56 10.54 1.19
CA GLU A 77 17.81 10.54 -0.06
C GLU A 77 17.33 11.94 -0.49
N GLY A 78 17.59 12.99 0.30
CA GLY A 78 17.16 14.37 0.01
C GLY A 78 15.65 14.59 0.14
N LEU A 79 14.96 13.76 0.92
CA LEU A 79 13.51 13.80 1.11
C LEU A 79 13.07 14.65 2.32
N VAL A 80 14.01 15.02 3.21
CA VAL A 80 13.83 15.92 4.35
C VAL A 80 15.10 16.70 4.69
#